data_AF-S9URC3-F1
#
_entry.id   AF-S9URC3-F1
#
_cell.length_a   1.000
_cell.length_b   1.000
_cell.length_c   1.000
_cell.angle_alpha   90.00
_cell.angle_beta   90.00
_cell.angle_gamma   90.00
#
_symmetry.space_group_name_H-M   'P 1'
#
loop_
_entity.id
_entity.type
_entity.pdbx_description
1 polymer ?
#
loop_
_entity_poly.entity_id
_entity_poly.type
_entity_poly.pdbx_seq_one_letter_code
_entity_poly.pdbx_strand_id
1 'polypeptide(L)' 'MSTTIKELNDRLTKQPYMAGYTPSVEDERIFKDIFGDNINTIQWVARMASYYPVERLNMPSGEKNTESDSYEK' A
#
# COMPACT_ATOMS: atom_id res chain seq x y z
N MET A 1 -7.59 -12.17 20.25
CA MET A 1 -8.34 -12.24 18.97
C MET A 1 -7.59 -11.40 17.96
N SER A 2 -7.23 -11.96 16.81
CA SER A 2 -6.58 -11.20 15.74
C SER A 2 -7.57 -10.25 15.09
N THR A 3 -7.13 -9.02 14.81
CA THR A 3 -7.98 -8.00 14.16
C THR A 3 -8.07 -8.32 12.68
N THR A 4 -9.27 -8.41 12.13
CA THR A 4 -9.44 -8.63 10.69
C THR A 4 -9.20 -7.34 9.89
N ILE A 5 -8.82 -7.46 8.61
CA ILE A 5 -8.65 -6.31 7.72
C ILE A 5 -9.93 -5.48 7.63
N LYS A 6 -11.11 -6.12 7.63
CA LYS A 6 -12.41 -5.43 7.60
C LYS A 6 -12.60 -4.55 8.83
N GLU A 7 -12.37 -5.11 10.02
CA GLU A 7 -12.51 -4.37 11.29
C GLU A 7 -11.49 -3.22 11.38
N LEU A 8 -10.25 -3.46 10.94
CA LEU A 8 -9.23 -2.41 10.86
C LEU A 8 -9.71 -1.27 9.95
N ASN A 9 -10.19 -1.60 8.74
CA ASN A 9 -10.69 -0.61 7.79
C ASN A 9 -11.85 0.21 8.38
N ASP A 10 -12.84 -0.47 8.97
CA ASP A 10 -13.99 0.20 9.59
C ASP A 10 -13.56 1.19 10.69
N ARG A 11 -12.53 0.85 11.48
CA ARG A 11 -11.98 1.75 12.51
C ARG A 11 -11.22 2.92 11.91
N LEU A 12 -10.39 2.68 10.89
CA LEU A 12 -9.57 3.71 10.24
C LEU A 12 -10.38 4.73 9.45
N THR A 13 -11.65 4.46 9.15
CA THR A 13 -12.56 5.49 8.60
C THR A 13 -12.83 6.66 9.55
N LYS A 14 -12.66 6.45 10.86
CA LYS A 14 -12.99 7.44 11.90
C LYS A 14 -11.78 8.24 12.37
N GLN A 15 -10.60 7.65 12.30
CA GLN A 15 -9.34 8.23 12.76
C GLN A 15 -8.16 7.53 12.06
N PRO A 16 -7.02 8.22 11.86
CA PRO A 16 -5.94 7.69 11.03
C PRO A 16 -5.13 6.56 11.68
N TYR A 17 -5.21 6.39 13.00
CA TYR A 17 -4.51 5.34 13.75
C TYR A 17 -5.42 4.70 14.80
N MET A 18 -5.02 3.55 15.33
CA MET A 18 -5.81 2.76 16.28
C MET A 18 -6.06 3.48 17.61
N ALA A 19 -5.11 4.31 18.05
CA ALA A 19 -5.19 5.06 19.30
C ALA A 19 -5.50 6.56 19.12
N GLY A 20 -5.79 7.03 17.90
CA GLY A 20 -6.14 8.42 17.63
C GLY A 20 -5.44 8.99 16.39
N TYR A 21 -4.75 10.13 16.56
CA TYR A 21 -4.14 10.90 15.46
C TYR A 21 -2.62 10.75 15.33
N THR A 22 -2.02 9.92 16.18
CA THR A 22 -0.58 9.60 16.17
C THR A 22 -0.37 8.09 16.22
N PRO A 23 0.67 7.55 15.55
CA PRO A 23 1.00 6.14 15.63
C PRO A 23 1.23 5.67 17.06
N SER A 24 0.85 4.42 17.35
CA SER A 24 1.00 3.80 18.67
C SER A 24 1.56 2.37 18.59
N VAL A 25 1.93 1.82 19.75
CA VAL A 25 2.35 0.41 19.87
C VAL A 25 1.26 -0.56 19.40
N GLU A 26 -0.01 -0.18 19.55
CA GLU A 26 -1.13 -1.00 19.10
C GLU A 26 -1.22 -1.03 17.56
N ASP A 27 -0.90 0.08 16.89
CA ASP A 27 -0.78 0.11 15.42
C ASP A 27 0.31 -0.84 14.95
N GLU A 28 1.49 -0.80 15.57
CA GLU A 28 2.61 -1.69 15.24
C GLU A 28 2.23 -3.17 15.44
N ARG A 29 1.57 -3.49 16.56
CA ARG A 29 1.13 -4.86 16.90
C ARG A 29 0.15 -5.38 15.85
N ILE A 30 -0.87 -4.60 15.51
CA ILE A 30 -1.89 -4.99 14.52
C ILE A 30 -1.27 -5.07 13.12
N PHE A 31 -0.38 -4.13 12.78
CA PHE A 31 0.32 -4.15 11.51
C PHE A 31 1.12 -5.45 11.33
N LYS A 32 1.87 -5.87 12.35
CA LYS A 32 2.62 -7.14 12.33
C LYS A 32 1.70 -8.36 12.30
N ASP A 33 0.60 -8.35 13.05
CA ASP A 33 -0.39 -9.45 13.07
C ASP A 33 -1.03 -9.67 11.69
N ILE A 34 -1.32 -8.58 10.96
CA ILE A 34 -2.00 -8.64 9.66
C ILE A 34 -1.02 -8.87 8.51
N PHE A 35 0.08 -8.12 8.47
CA PHE A 35 0.98 -8.09 7.30
C PHE A 35 2.26 -8.88 7.50
N GLY A 36 2.63 -9.21 8.74
CA GLY A 36 3.89 -9.88 9.07
C GLY A 36 5.12 -9.12 8.56
N ASP A 37 6.15 -9.88 8.17
CA ASP A 37 7.44 -9.34 7.68
C ASP A 37 7.48 -9.19 6.15
N ASN A 38 6.33 -9.07 5.48
CA ASN A 38 6.21 -8.99 4.02
C ASN A 38 6.59 -7.58 3.47
N ILE A 39 7.77 -7.07 3.82
CA ILE A 39 8.21 -5.69 3.58
C ILE A 39 8.07 -5.28 2.11
N ASN A 40 8.49 -6.13 1.17
CA ASN A 40 8.42 -5.83 -0.26
C ASN A 40 6.97 -5.62 -0.74
N THR A 41 6.05 -6.47 -0.29
CA THR A 41 4.62 -6.36 -0.60
C THR A 41 4.03 -5.10 0.00
N ILE A 42 4.33 -4.81 1.27
CA ILE A 42 3.90 -3.59 1.97
C ILE A 42 4.36 -2.34 1.21
N GLN A 43 5.65 -2.28 0.84
CA GLN A 43 6.21 -1.16 0.10
C GLN A 43 5.60 -1.00 -1.29
N TRP A 44 5.28 -2.11 -1.97
CA TRP A 44 4.54 -2.08 -3.22
C TRP A 44 3.11 -1.53 -3.03
N VAL A 45 2.36 -2.03 -2.05
CA VAL A 45 1.01 -1.54 -1.74
C VAL A 45 1.02 -0.05 -1.39
N ALA A 46 1.98 0.41 -0.57
CA ALA A 46 2.11 1.82 -0.22
C ALA A 46 2.32 2.69 -1.47
N ARG A 47 3.21 2.28 -2.39
CA ARG A 47 3.39 2.98 -3.67
C ARG A 47 2.11 3.03 -4.49
N MET A 48 1.39 1.91 -4.60
CA MET A 48 0.11 1.85 -5.32
C MET A 48 -0.98 2.73 -4.68
N ALA A 49 -1.00 2.82 -3.35
CA ALA A 49 -1.95 3.63 -2.60
C ALA A 49 -1.66 5.14 -2.70
N SER A 50 -0.39 5.54 -2.81
CA SER A 50 0.02 6.95 -2.90
C SER A 50 -0.39 7.64 -4.20
N TYR A 51 -0.68 6.88 -5.27
CA TYR A 51 -1.22 7.46 -6.51
C TYR A 51 -2.62 8.05 -6.29
N TYR A 52 -2.89 9.18 -6.94
CA TYR A 52 -4.27 9.67 -7.05
C TYR A 52 -5.12 8.66 -7.83
N PRO A 53 -6.43 8.53 -7.54
CA PRO A 53 -7.31 7.62 -8.28
C PRO A 53 -7.23 7.79 -9.80
N VAL A 54 -7.10 9.02 -10.29
CA VAL A 54 -6.96 9.34 -11.72
C VAL A 54 -5.66 8.79 -12.31
N GLU A 55 -4.56 8.81 -11.56
CA GLU A 55 -3.27 8.28 -12.01
C GLU A 55 -3.30 6.75 -12.07
N ARG A 56 -3.99 6.09 -11.13
CA ARG A 56 -4.20 4.64 -11.18
C ARG A 56 -5.04 4.20 -12.38
N LEU A 57 -6.06 4.97 -12.74
CA LEU A 57 -6.91 4.69 -13.90
C LEU A 57 -6.17 4.85 -15.23
N ASN A 58 -5.18 5.73 -15.27
CA ASN A 58 -4.35 5.99 -16.45
C ASN A 58 -3.04 5.16 -16.44
N MET A 59 -2.93 4.15 -15.57
CA MET A 59 -1.75 3.29 -15.57
C MET A 59 -1.67 2.53 -16.91
N PRO A 60 -0.49 2.53 -17.56
CA PRO A 60 -0.33 1.80 -18.80
C PRO A 60 -0.61 0.32 -18.57
N SER A 61 -1.43 -0.26 -19.42
CA SER A 61 -1.81 -1.67 -19.40
C SER A 61 -0.67 -2.54 -19.92
N GLY A 62 0.51 -2.48 -19.30
CA GLY A 62 1.62 -3.43 -19.47
C GLY A 62 2.24 -3.60 -20.87
N GLU A 63 1.70 -2.99 -21.92
CA GLU A 63 2.20 -3.11 -23.29
C GLU A 63 2.92 -1.84 -23.71
N LYS A 64 4.18 -1.71 -23.29
CA LYS A 64 5.30 -1.07 -24.00
C LYS A 64 6.44 -0.86 -23.02
N ASN A 65 7.50 -1.65 -23.19
CA ASN A 65 8.91 -1.25 -23.13
C ASN A 65 9.78 -2.51 -23.33
N THR A 66 9.76 -3.06 -24.55
CA THR A 66 10.99 -3.67 -25.08
C THR A 66 11.75 -2.56 -25.76
N GLU A 67 12.91 -2.23 -25.20
CA GLU A 67 13.92 -1.35 -25.75
C GLU A 67 14.12 -1.59 -27.25
N SER A 68 14.03 -0.52 -28.03
CA SER A 68 14.65 -0.44 -29.34
C SER A 68 15.40 0.88 -29.43
N ASP A 69 16.38 1.06 -28.54
CA ASP A 69 17.52 1.94 -28.80
C ASP A 69 18.60 1.11 -29.49
N SER A 70 18.41 0.88 -30.80
CA SER A 70 19.51 0.48 -31.67
C SER A 70 20.32 1.73 -32.01
N TYR A 71 21.51 1.83 -31.43
CA TYR A 71 22.54 2.78 -31.86
C TYR A 71 22.85 2.54 -33.35
N GLU A 72 22.46 3.48 -34.22
CA GLU A 72 23.03 3.58 -35.56
C GLU A 72 24.46 4.15 -35.46
N LYS A 73 25.39 3.45 -36.10
CA LYS A 73 26.80 3.81 -36.29
C LYS A 73 26.98 4.84 -37.37
#